data_AF-A0A840Y8M9-F1
#
_entry.id   AF-A0A840Y8M9-F1
#
_cell.length_a   1.000
_cell.length_b   1.000
_cell.length_c   1.000
_cell.angle_alpha   90.00
_cell.angle_beta   90.00
_cell.angle_gamma   90.00
#
_symmetry.space_group_name_H-M   'P 1'
#
loop_
_entity.id
_entity.type
_entity.pdbx_description
1 polymer ?
#
loop_
_entity_poly.entity_id
_entity_poly.type
_entity_poly.pdbx_seq_one_letter_code
_entity_poly.pdbx_strand_id
1 'polypeptide(L)'
;MNPRGITVDKHPAYPGAIEQLKGAGEPWRFARLRQCNFLNNIVEQDHRRVKRLVRPGLGFGGLHTTQRTLAGYEATAMMRRGQVRDIDRRDMRAQTIFIAALFQVSA
;
A
#
# COMPACT_ATOMS: atom_id res chain seq x y z
N MET A 1 -16.47 6.92 1.60
CA MET A 1 -15.60 8.12 1.56
C MET A 1 -16.18 9.11 0.54
N ASN A 2 -16.24 10.40 0.85
CA ASN A 2 -16.70 11.44 -0.11
C ASN A 2 -15.49 12.28 -0.56
N PRO A 3 -14.69 11.82 -1.54
CA PRO A 3 -13.50 12.53 -1.95
C PRO A 3 -13.86 13.86 -2.62
N ARG A 4 -13.12 14.93 -2.32
CA ARG A 4 -13.27 16.23 -2.98
C ARG A 4 -12.77 16.23 -4.42
N GLY A 5 -11.86 15.31 -4.75
CA GLY A 5 -11.36 15.14 -6.11
C GLY A 5 -10.67 13.80 -6.29
N ILE A 6 -10.67 13.33 -7.53
CA ILE A 6 -10.14 12.04 -7.97
C ILE A 6 -9.07 12.35 -8.99
N THR A 7 -7.88 11.82 -8.77
CA THR A 7 -6.78 11.93 -9.72
C THR A 7 -6.71 10.62 -10.47
N VAL A 8 -6.74 10.69 -11.80
CA VAL A 8 -6.55 9.55 -12.70
C VAL A 8 -5.38 9.84 -13.64
N ASP A 9 -4.82 8.80 -14.24
CA ASP A 9 -3.92 8.96 -15.37
C ASP A 9 -4.69 9.42 -16.62
N LYS A 10 -3.96 9.79 -17.67
CA LYS A 10 -4.53 10.38 -18.90
C LYS A 10 -5.17 9.36 -19.84
N HIS A 11 -5.57 8.19 -19.36
CA HIS A 11 -6.22 7.19 -20.20
C HIS A 11 -7.58 7.70 -20.70
N PRO A 12 -7.90 7.54 -21.99
CA PRO A 12 -9.12 8.09 -22.60
C PRO A 12 -10.42 7.48 -22.05
N ALA A 13 -10.36 6.30 -21.43
CA ALA A 13 -11.55 5.64 -20.87
C ALA A 13 -12.08 6.27 -19.57
N TYR A 14 -11.25 6.98 -18.80
CA TYR A 14 -11.66 7.42 -17.46
C TYR A 14 -12.76 8.47 -17.41
N PRO A 15 -12.79 9.50 -18.29
CA PRO A 15 -13.87 10.48 -18.26
C PRO A 15 -15.25 9.81 -18.36
N GLY A 16 -15.43 8.93 -19.35
CA GLY A 16 -16.69 8.20 -19.52
C GLY A 16 -17.02 7.25 -18.36
N ALA A 17 -16.02 6.52 -17.86
CA ALA A 17 -16.21 5.64 -16.70
C ALA A 17 -16.61 6.41 -15.44
N ILE A 18 -15.99 7.56 -15.18
CA ILE A 18 -16.28 8.41 -14.01
C ILE A 18 -17.66 9.07 -14.12
N GLU A 19 -18.09 9.46 -15.32
CA GLU A 19 -19.45 9.96 -15.54
C GLU A 19 -20.51 8.90 -15.26
N GLN A 20 -20.31 7.68 -15.76
CA GLN A 20 -21.20 6.54 -15.49
C GLN A 20 -21.27 6.23 -13.99
N LEU A 21 -20.10 6.18 -13.34
CA LEU A 21 -19.95 5.98 -11.90
C LEU A 21 -20.73 7.04 -11.10
N LYS A 22 -20.54 8.32 -11.42
CA LYS A 22 -21.29 9.42 -10.78
C LYS A 22 -22.81 9.31 -11.00
N GLY A 23 -23.24 8.83 -12.16
CA GLY A 23 -24.64 8.52 -12.46
C GLY A 23 -25.19 7.38 -11.59
N ALA A 24 -24.36 6.38 -11.30
CA ALA A 24 -24.67 5.26 -10.41
C ALA A 24 -24.59 5.62 -8.90
N GLY A 25 -24.21 6.86 -8.55
CA GLY A 25 -24.16 7.34 -7.18
C GLY A 25 -22.80 7.23 -6.49
N GLU A 26 -21.80 6.65 -7.14
CA GLU A 26 -20.44 6.54 -6.60
C GLU A 26 -19.39 6.83 -7.64
N PRO A 27 -18.42 7.75 -7.40
CA PRO A 27 -18.17 8.49 -6.18
C PRO A 27 -19.07 9.74 -6.06
N TRP A 28 -18.92 10.50 -4.97
CA TRP A 28 -19.65 11.75 -4.74
C TRP A 28 -19.74 12.61 -6.02
N ARG A 29 -20.95 12.94 -6.48
CA ARG A 29 -21.19 13.60 -7.78
C ARG A 29 -20.36 14.87 -8.01
N PHE A 30 -20.05 15.59 -6.93
CA PHE A 30 -19.28 16.83 -6.95
C PHE A 30 -17.75 16.62 -6.86
N ALA A 31 -17.27 15.38 -6.74
CA ALA A 31 -15.85 15.08 -6.77
C ALA A 31 -15.25 15.52 -8.11
N ARG A 32 -14.23 16.38 -8.08
CA ARG A 32 -13.56 16.86 -9.29
C ARG A 32 -12.65 15.79 -9.87
N LEU A 33 -12.83 15.44 -11.14
CA LEU A 33 -11.87 14.60 -11.87
C LEU A 33 -10.65 15.44 -12.27
N ARG A 34 -9.45 14.93 -12.02
CA ARG A 34 -8.17 15.56 -12.40
C ARG A 34 -7.33 14.56 -13.17
N GLN A 35 -6.89 14.95 -14.36
CA GLN A 35 -5.93 14.18 -15.17
C GLN A 35 -4.53 14.80 -15.02
N CYS A 36 -3.90 14.57 -13.86
CA CYS A 36 -2.62 15.18 -13.52
C CYS A 36 -1.52 14.11 -13.39
N ASN A 37 -0.65 14.00 -14.40
CA ASN A 37 0.45 13.04 -14.42
C ASN A 37 1.38 13.20 -13.21
N PHE A 38 1.65 14.43 -12.78
CA PHE A 38 2.52 14.69 -11.63
C PHE A 38 1.96 14.09 -10.34
N LEU A 39 0.68 14.35 -10.04
CA LEU A 39 0.03 13.78 -8.86
C LEU A 39 -0.06 12.26 -8.94
N ASN A 40 -0.30 11.71 -10.12
CA ASN A 40 -0.28 10.26 -10.32
C ASN A 40 1.12 9.67 -10.08
N ASN A 41 2.17 10.34 -10.56
CA ASN A 41 3.54 9.90 -10.37
C ASN A 41 3.96 9.89 -8.89
N ILE A 42 3.46 10.82 -8.06
CA ILE A 42 3.72 10.81 -6.61
C ILE A 42 3.12 9.56 -5.97
N VAL A 43 1.85 9.27 -6.25
CA VAL A 43 1.16 8.09 -5.71
C VAL A 43 1.85 6.81 -6.18
N GLU A 44 2.16 6.72 -7.47
CA GLU A 44 2.85 5.55 -8.01
C GLU A 44 4.27 5.37 -7.46
N GLN A 45 4.94 6.48 -7.15
CA GLN A 45 6.25 6.46 -6.51
C GLN A 45 6.18 5.90 -5.09
N ASP A 46 5.16 6.26 -4.31
CA ASP A 46 4.96 5.73 -2.97
C ASP A 46 4.82 4.19 -2.98
N HIS A 47 4.11 3.66 -3.98
CA HIS A 47 3.89 2.23 -4.12
C HIS A 47 5.13 1.44 -4.61
N ARG A 48 6.19 2.11 -5.12
CA ARG A 48 7.37 1.43 -5.70
C ARG A 48 8.05 0.48 -4.71
N ARG A 49 8.10 0.86 -3.42
CA ARG A 49 8.73 0.02 -2.40
C ARG A 49 7.99 -1.31 -2.26
N VAL A 50 6.67 -1.27 -2.12
CA VAL A 50 5.83 -2.47 -1.99
C VAL A 50 5.91 -3.30 -3.27
N LYS A 51 5.73 -2.70 -4.44
CA LYS A 51 5.86 -3.40 -5.74
C LYS A 51 7.21 -4.12 -5.88
N ARG A 52 8.31 -3.50 -5.47
CA ARG A 52 9.65 -4.11 -5.51
C ARG A 52 9.79 -5.32 -4.59
N LEU A 53 9.20 -5.27 -3.39
CA LEU A 53 9.26 -6.38 -2.43
C LEU A 53 8.37 -7.56 -2.85
N VAL A 54 7.25 -7.28 -3.51
CA VAL A 54 6.23 -8.27 -3.90
C VAL A 54 6.56 -8.97 -5.21
N ARG A 55 7.18 -8.28 -6.18
CA ARG A 55 7.48 -8.82 -7.52
C ARG A 55 8.23 -10.17 -7.50
N PRO A 56 9.27 -10.39 -6.66
CA PRO A 56 9.94 -11.68 -6.60
C PRO A 56 9.07 -12.82 -6.05
N GLY A 57 8.03 -12.51 -5.27
CA GLY A 57 7.16 -13.49 -4.62
C GLY A 57 5.90 -13.86 -5.42
N LEU A 58 5.83 -13.50 -6.71
CA LEU A 58 4.67 -13.75 -7.59
C LEU A 58 3.36 -13.08 -7.14
N GLY A 59 3.44 -12.01 -6.34
CA GLY A 59 2.25 -11.36 -5.78
C GLY A 59 1.92 -11.87 -4.38
N PHE A 60 0.69 -11.61 -3.94
CA PHE A 60 0.24 -12.00 -2.61
C PHE A 60 -0.64 -13.27 -2.61
N GLY A 61 -1.22 -13.67 -3.74
CA GLY A 61 -2.10 -14.85 -3.86
C GLY A 61 -3.51 -14.70 -3.27
N GLY A 62 -3.73 -13.85 -2.27
CA GLY A 62 -5.04 -13.62 -1.65
C GLY A 62 -5.03 -12.49 -0.61
N LEU A 63 -6.21 -12.13 -0.09
CA LEU A 63 -6.34 -11.02 0.87
C LEU A 63 -5.65 -11.31 2.21
N HIS A 64 -5.83 -12.52 2.75
CA HIS A 64 -5.24 -12.93 4.02
C HIS A 64 -3.70 -12.86 3.99
N THR A 65 -3.10 -13.40 2.93
CA THR A 65 -1.65 -13.38 2.70
C THR A 65 -1.15 -11.97 2.39
N THR A 66 -1.94 -11.14 1.71
CA THR A 66 -1.63 -9.71 1.50
C THR A 66 -1.50 -8.99 2.84
N GLN A 67 -2.49 -9.12 3.72
CA GLN A 67 -2.51 -8.45 5.02
C GLN A 67 -1.32 -8.85 5.88
N ARG A 68 -1.03 -10.15 5.98
CA ARG A 68 0.13 -10.64 6.74
C ARG A 68 1.46 -10.14 6.16
N THR A 69 1.61 -10.17 4.83
CA THR A 69 2.85 -9.71 4.18
C THR A 69 3.06 -8.20 4.35
N LEU A 70 2.01 -7.39 4.19
CA LEU A 70 2.09 -5.94 4.41
C LEU A 70 2.45 -5.62 5.87
N ALA A 71 1.81 -6.28 6.84
CA ALA A 71 2.15 -6.14 8.25
C ALA A 71 3.63 -6.51 8.52
N GLY A 72 4.14 -7.57 7.86
CA GLY A 72 5.55 -7.95 7.97
C GLY A 72 6.51 -6.90 7.41
N TYR A 73 6.16 -6.28 6.28
CA TYR A 73 6.95 -5.19 5.69
C TYR A 73 6.96 -3.92 6.54
N GLU A 74 5.86 -3.64 7.24
CA GLU A 74 5.74 -2.53 8.19
C GLU A 74 6.55 -2.81 9.46
N ALA A 75 6.37 -3.99 10.09
CA ALA A 75 7.14 -4.39 11.28
C ALA A 75 8.65 -4.33 11.02
N THR A 76 9.09 -4.87 9.87
CA THR A 76 10.50 -4.79 9.45
C THR A 76 10.97 -3.35 9.25
N ALA A 77 10.12 -2.47 8.70
CA ALA A 77 10.45 -1.06 8.54
C ALA A 77 10.56 -0.34 9.89
N MET A 78 9.66 -0.63 10.84
CA MET A 78 9.69 -0.06 12.20
C MET A 78 10.94 -0.48 12.96
N MET A 79 11.33 -1.76 12.90
CA MET A 79 12.59 -2.24 13.50
C MET A 79 13.80 -1.55 12.87
N ARG A 80 13.86 -1.46 11.54
CA ARG A 80 14.94 -0.73 10.85
C ARG A 80 14.96 0.75 11.18
N ARG A 81 13.85 1.36 11.61
CA ARG A 81 13.81 2.76 12.04
C ARG A 81 14.12 2.93 13.54
N GLY A 82 14.26 1.84 14.29
CA GLY A 82 14.42 1.88 15.75
C GLY A 82 13.14 2.29 16.48
N GLN A 83 11.97 2.07 15.86
CA GLN A 83 10.67 2.41 16.46
C GLN A 83 10.14 1.32 17.39
N VAL A 84 10.75 0.15 17.40
CA VAL A 84 10.43 -0.95 18.32
C VAL A 84 11.34 -0.82 19.54
N ARG A 85 10.73 -0.68 20.72
CA ARG A 85 11.46 -0.58 21.99
C ARG A 85 12.16 -1.91 22.28
N ASP A 86 13.30 -1.84 22.95
CA ASP A 86 14.06 -3.00 23.44
C ASP A 86 14.57 -3.97 22.35
N ILE A 87 14.52 -3.56 21.08
CA ILE A 87 15.12 -4.28 19.95
C ILE A 87 16.17 -3.38 19.30
N ASP A 88 17.44 -3.75 19.48
CA ASP A 88 18.52 -3.05 18.78
C ASP A 88 18.45 -3.30 17.27
N ARG A 89 18.67 -2.24 16.48
CA ARG A 89 18.62 -2.30 15.02
C ARG A 89 19.68 -3.25 14.42
N ARG A 90 20.76 -3.51 15.14
CA ARG A 90 21.88 -4.39 14.75
C ARG A 90 21.74 -5.79 15.34
N ASP A 91 20.83 -6.00 16.30
CA ASP A 91 20.55 -7.32 16.87
C ASP A 91 19.59 -8.11 15.96
N MET A 92 20.19 -8.86 15.04
CA MET A 92 19.44 -9.73 14.13
C MET A 92 18.70 -10.86 14.86
N ARG A 93 19.21 -11.34 16.00
CA ARG A 93 18.58 -12.45 16.74
C ARG A 93 17.30 -11.95 17.41
N ALA A 94 17.37 -10.80 18.07
CA ALA A 94 16.20 -10.17 18.69
C ALA A 94 15.12 -9.86 17.64
N GLN A 95 15.51 -9.37 16.45
CA GLN A 95 14.58 -9.11 15.35
C GLN A 95 13.90 -10.39 14.83
N THR A 96 14.65 -11.48 14.66
CA THR A 96 14.08 -12.77 14.23
C THR A 96 13.10 -13.32 15.26
N ILE A 97 13.46 -13.31 16.54
CA ILE A 97 12.58 -13.77 17.63
C ILE A 97 11.30 -12.94 17.68
N PHE A 98 11.42 -11.61 17.55
CA PHE A 98 10.28 -10.72 17.54
C PHE A 98 9.33 -10.98 16.37
N ILE A 99 9.87 -11.17 15.16
CA ILE A 99 9.05 -11.48 13.98
C ILE A 99 8.37 -12.85 14.12
N ALA A 100 9.09 -13.87 14.59
CA ALA A 100 8.54 -15.18 14.86
C ALA A 100 7.38 -15.10 15.85
N ALA A 101 7.55 -14.37 16.95
CA ALA A 101 6.50 -14.13 17.94
C ALA A 101 5.30 -13.34 17.37
N LEU A 102 5.56 -12.26 16.62
CA LEU A 102 4.53 -11.39 16.06
C LEU A 102 3.61 -12.10 15.07
N PHE A 103 4.17 -13.00 14.26
CA PHE A 103 3.43 -13.73 13.22
C PHE A 103 3.04 -15.16 13.63
N GLN A 104 3.39 -15.58 14.86
CA GLN A 104 3.18 -16.93 15.39
C GLN A 104 3.76 -18.01 14.46
N VAL A 105 4.98 -17.76 13.97
CA VAL A 105 5.70 -18.67 13.09
C VAL A 105 6.82 -19.30 13.91
N SER A 106 7.00 -20.61 13.82
CA SER A 106 8.15 -21.28 14.43
C SER A 106 9.43 -20.72 13.83
N ALA A 107 10.35 -20.24 14.68
CA ALA A 107 11.64 -19.69 14.28
C ALA A 107 12.62 -20.76 13.79
#